data_AF-A0A085ZA76-F1
#
_entry.id   AF-A0A085ZA76-F1
#
_cell.length_a   1.000
_cell.length_b   1.000
_cell.length_c   1.000
_cell.angle_alpha   90.00
_cell.angle_beta   90.00
_cell.angle_gamma   90.00
#
_symmetry.space_group_name_H-M   'P 1'
#
loop_
_entity.id
_entity.type
_entity.pdbx_description
1 polymer ?
#
loop_
_entity_poly.entity_id
_entity_poly.type
_entity_poly.pdbx_seq_one_letter_code
_entity_poly.pdbx_strand_id
1 'polypeptide(L)'
;MSKRIEFLEDYDFESDKTNYIYFKNFILNFELTNNDWYNSLIIELADRLEIVDNVLYDRYLEYLSHRRHYLFKLSILDYFINNHSFYYKIYKADDFKSIYDMKSTKYIVKNQIIVNNLFFIQQDRDAQIEELLINMEKTTDYRSHIRVINYIMNFELDNFIDIKKLRDLITITLSKKFGRAVDLKLIEFKDYLQI
;
A
#
# COMPACT_ATOMS: atom_id res chain seq x y z
N MET A 1 -14.17 19.63 -11.25
CA MET A 1 -13.26 18.69 -10.56
C MET A 1 -12.81 19.24 -9.22
N SER A 2 -12.24 20.46 -9.15
CA SER A 2 -11.74 21.09 -7.91
C SER A 2 -12.71 21.01 -6.73
N LYS A 3 -13.94 21.50 -6.88
CA LYS A 3 -14.98 21.45 -5.83
C LYS A 3 -15.31 20.04 -5.30
N ARG A 4 -15.10 18.99 -6.10
CA ARG A 4 -15.34 17.61 -5.66
C ARG A 4 -14.15 17.06 -4.87
N ILE A 5 -12.94 17.49 -5.19
CA ILE A 5 -11.72 17.15 -4.46
C ILE A 5 -11.74 17.86 -3.11
N GLU A 6 -11.98 19.18 -3.10
CA GLU A 6 -12.12 19.98 -1.88
C GLU A 6 -13.16 19.38 -0.94
N PHE A 7 -14.32 18.97 -1.48
CA PHE A 7 -15.33 18.28 -0.67
C PHE A 7 -14.83 16.96 -0.06
N LEU A 8 -14.11 16.13 -0.81
CA LEU A 8 -13.58 14.86 -0.28
C LEU A 8 -12.49 15.07 0.78
N GLU A 9 -11.73 16.14 0.68
CA GLU A 9 -10.64 16.47 1.59
C GLU A 9 -11.16 17.11 2.89
N ASP A 10 -12.13 18.02 2.78
CA ASP A 10 -12.60 18.85 3.92
C ASP A 10 -13.80 18.26 4.67
N TYR A 11 -14.54 17.32 4.08
CA TYR A 11 -15.75 16.78 4.68
C TYR A 11 -15.46 15.69 5.72
N ASP A 12 -16.11 15.78 6.88
CA ASP A 12 -15.98 14.80 7.97
C ASP A 12 -16.94 13.61 7.76
N PHE A 13 -16.50 12.68 6.91
CA PHE A 13 -17.25 11.46 6.57
C PHE A 13 -17.42 10.50 7.76
N GLU A 14 -16.50 10.52 8.73
CA GLU A 14 -16.49 9.59 9.86
C GLU A 14 -17.59 9.95 10.88
N SER A 15 -17.83 11.25 11.07
CA SER A 15 -18.89 11.76 11.94
C SER A 15 -20.28 11.69 11.29
N ASP A 16 -20.38 11.78 9.96
CA ASP A 16 -21.66 11.76 9.25
C ASP A 16 -22.11 10.35 8.83
N LYS A 17 -22.57 9.58 9.82
CA LYS A 17 -23.14 8.25 9.60
C LYS A 17 -24.45 8.26 8.79
N THR A 18 -25.11 9.42 8.67
CA THR A 18 -26.42 9.55 8.01
C THR A 18 -26.34 9.26 6.52
N ASN A 19 -25.23 9.66 5.89
CA ASN A 19 -25.04 9.53 4.45
C ASN A 19 -24.20 8.30 4.04
N TYR A 20 -23.89 7.39 4.97
CA TYR A 20 -23.06 6.21 4.71
C TYR A 20 -23.57 5.38 3.51
N ILE A 21 -24.88 5.08 3.46
CA ILE A 21 -25.49 4.28 2.38
C ILE A 21 -25.31 4.97 1.03
N TYR A 22 -25.45 6.31 1.00
CA TYR A 22 -25.25 7.09 -0.22
C TYR A 22 -23.79 6.97 -0.69
N PHE A 23 -22.81 7.18 0.20
CA PHE A 23 -21.39 7.08 -0.16
C PHE A 23 -20.98 5.66 -0.56
N LYS A 24 -21.47 4.64 0.14
CA LYS A 24 -21.28 3.24 -0.23
C LYS A 24 -21.76 2.97 -1.65
N ASN A 25 -22.99 3.36 -1.97
CA ASN A 25 -23.53 3.16 -3.32
C ASN A 25 -22.76 3.98 -4.37
N PHE A 26 -22.35 5.20 -4.05
CA PHE A 26 -21.53 6.01 -4.94
C PHE A 26 -20.18 5.34 -5.25
N ILE A 27 -19.47 4.83 -4.24
CA ILE A 27 -18.18 4.14 -4.38
C ILE A 27 -18.35 2.81 -5.14
N LEU A 28 -19.36 2.01 -4.79
CA LEU A 28 -19.64 0.73 -5.46
C LEU A 28 -19.98 0.91 -6.95
N ASN A 29 -20.50 2.07 -7.36
CA ASN A 29 -20.82 2.36 -8.75
C ASN A 29 -19.82 3.34 -9.40
N PHE A 30 -18.71 3.66 -8.73
CA PHE A 30 -17.72 4.57 -9.26
C PHE A 30 -16.91 3.95 -10.41
N GLU A 31 -16.84 4.70 -11.51
CA GLU A 31 -15.99 4.42 -12.67
C GLU A 31 -14.80 5.37 -12.70
N LEU A 32 -13.64 4.87 -13.14
CA LEU A 32 -12.41 5.67 -13.19
C LEU A 32 -12.55 6.88 -14.11
N THR A 33 -12.04 8.01 -13.63
CA THR A 33 -11.86 9.21 -14.43
C THR A 33 -10.46 9.28 -15.02
N ASN A 34 -10.18 10.29 -15.84
CA ASN A 34 -8.81 10.59 -16.30
C ASN A 34 -7.94 11.26 -15.23
N ASN A 35 -8.49 11.57 -14.05
CA ASN A 35 -7.78 12.24 -12.97
C ASN A 35 -7.39 11.22 -11.89
N ASP A 36 -6.13 10.79 -11.91
CA ASP A 36 -5.61 9.79 -10.98
C ASP A 36 -5.59 10.27 -9.51
N TRP A 37 -5.50 11.58 -9.25
CA TRP A 37 -5.61 12.13 -7.89
C TRP A 37 -7.03 11.96 -7.34
N TYR A 38 -8.03 12.35 -8.13
CA TYR A 38 -9.42 12.15 -7.74
C TYR A 38 -9.75 10.67 -7.56
N ASN A 39 -9.26 9.81 -8.47
CA ASN A 39 -9.46 8.38 -8.34
C ASN A 39 -8.83 7.86 -7.03
N SER A 40 -7.60 8.28 -6.68
CA SER A 40 -6.95 7.94 -5.39
C SER A 40 -7.80 8.33 -4.19
N LEU A 41 -8.33 9.56 -4.15
CA LEU A 41 -9.18 10.02 -3.05
C LEU A 41 -10.46 9.20 -2.88
N ILE A 42 -11.02 8.67 -3.97
CA ILE A 42 -12.20 7.79 -3.89
C ILE A 42 -11.84 6.44 -3.26
N ILE A 43 -10.66 5.89 -3.59
CA ILE A 43 -10.17 4.65 -2.97
C ILE A 43 -9.92 4.86 -1.47
N GLU A 44 -9.27 5.97 -1.11
CA GLU A 44 -8.99 6.34 0.28
C GLU A 44 -10.28 6.61 1.06
N LEU A 45 -11.31 7.21 0.43
CA LEU A 45 -12.61 7.35 1.07
C LEU A 45 -13.27 5.98 1.32
N ALA A 46 -13.15 5.04 0.39
CA ALA A 46 -13.65 3.68 0.59
C ALA A 46 -12.99 2.99 1.79
N ASP A 47 -11.68 3.22 1.95
CA ASP A 47 -10.91 2.74 3.09
C ASP A 47 -11.37 3.37 4.41
N ARG A 48 -11.44 4.70 4.47
CA ARG A 48 -11.87 5.46 5.67
C ARG A 48 -13.28 5.11 6.14
N LEU A 49 -14.16 4.77 5.20
CA LEU A 49 -15.54 4.36 5.48
C LEU A 49 -15.68 2.83 5.69
N GLU A 50 -14.58 2.08 5.68
CA GLU A 50 -14.57 0.62 5.82
C GLU A 50 -15.54 -0.07 4.82
N ILE A 51 -15.67 0.48 3.62
CA ILE A 51 -16.52 -0.08 2.58
C ILE A 51 -15.76 -1.22 1.93
N VAL A 52 -16.08 -2.45 2.34
CA VAL A 52 -15.52 -3.69 1.80
C VAL A 52 -16.59 -4.49 1.04
N ASP A 53 -16.22 -4.98 -0.15
CA ASP A 53 -17.10 -5.79 -1.00
C ASP A 53 -16.26 -6.58 -2.03
N ASN A 54 -16.69 -7.79 -2.40
CA ASN A 54 -16.00 -8.60 -3.40
C ASN A 54 -15.97 -7.92 -4.78
N VAL A 55 -17.00 -7.15 -5.13
CA VAL A 55 -17.06 -6.39 -6.37
C VAL A 55 -16.00 -5.28 -6.39
N LEU A 56 -15.73 -4.64 -5.24
CA LEU A 56 -14.63 -3.67 -5.14
C LEU A 56 -13.29 -4.34 -5.26
N TYR A 57 -13.13 -5.51 -4.64
CA TYR A 57 -11.91 -6.30 -4.74
C TYR A 57 -11.52 -6.60 -6.19
N ASP A 58 -12.44 -7.23 -6.95
CA ASP A 58 -12.21 -7.60 -8.34
C ASP A 58 -11.92 -6.36 -9.21
N ARG A 59 -12.68 -5.28 -8.99
CA ARG A 59 -12.52 -4.03 -9.73
C ARG A 59 -11.18 -3.35 -9.45
N TYR A 60 -10.75 -3.32 -8.19
CA TYR A 60 -9.49 -2.70 -7.82
C TYR A 60 -8.29 -3.53 -8.30
N LEU A 61 -8.41 -4.86 -8.33
CA LEU A 61 -7.43 -5.72 -9.00
C LEU A 61 -7.33 -5.41 -10.49
N GLU A 62 -8.47 -5.30 -11.18
CA GLU A 62 -8.51 -4.90 -12.59
C GLU A 62 -7.80 -3.54 -12.78
N TYR A 63 -8.10 -2.56 -11.93
CA TYR A 63 -7.52 -1.22 -12.00
C TYR A 63 -5.99 -1.20 -11.79
N LEU A 64 -5.43 -2.11 -10.98
CA LEU A 64 -3.98 -2.24 -10.84
C LEU A 64 -3.30 -2.65 -12.15
N SER A 65 -3.98 -3.40 -13.01
CA SER A 65 -3.45 -3.81 -14.32
C SER A 65 -3.39 -2.66 -15.32
N HIS A 66 -4.19 -1.61 -15.13
CA HIS A 66 -4.24 -0.47 -16.03
C HIS A 66 -2.94 0.36 -16.01
N ARG A 67 -2.65 1.03 -17.14
CA ARG A 67 -1.55 2.00 -17.27
C ARG A 67 -1.92 3.32 -16.60
N ARG A 68 -1.93 3.33 -15.27
CA ARG A 68 -2.24 4.47 -14.41
C ARG A 68 -1.02 4.95 -13.64
N HIS A 69 -1.08 6.16 -13.10
CA HIS A 69 -0.03 6.70 -12.26
C HIS A 69 0.20 5.81 -11.02
N TYR A 70 1.45 5.74 -10.56
CA TYR A 70 1.79 4.84 -9.46
C TYR A 70 1.09 5.20 -8.14
N LEU A 71 0.78 6.48 -7.90
CA LEU A 71 0.04 6.91 -6.69
C LEU A 71 -1.33 6.26 -6.60
N PHE A 72 -2.05 6.19 -7.72
CA PHE A 72 -3.34 5.52 -7.78
C PHE A 72 -3.22 4.02 -7.46
N LYS A 73 -2.16 3.37 -7.97
CA LYS A 73 -1.89 1.97 -7.62
C LYS A 73 -1.55 1.78 -6.14
N LEU A 74 -0.81 2.72 -5.55
CA LEU A 74 -0.50 2.70 -4.12
C LEU A 74 -1.77 2.86 -3.27
N SER A 75 -2.68 3.78 -3.61
CA SER A 75 -3.96 3.92 -2.87
C SER A 75 -4.78 2.61 -2.89
N ILE A 76 -4.79 1.88 -4.02
CA ILE A 76 -5.44 0.56 -4.09
C ILE A 76 -4.75 -0.46 -3.19
N LEU A 77 -3.42 -0.53 -3.22
CA LEU A 77 -2.66 -1.48 -2.42
C LEU A 77 -2.79 -1.19 -0.92
N ASP A 78 -2.87 0.09 -0.55
CA ASP A 78 -3.13 0.56 0.82
C ASP A 78 -4.53 0.14 1.27
N TYR A 79 -5.55 0.33 0.43
CA TYR A 79 -6.90 -0.16 0.70
C TYR A 79 -6.93 -1.67 0.96
N PHE A 80 -6.24 -2.49 0.15
CA PHE A 80 -6.26 -3.94 0.35
C PHE A 80 -5.66 -4.38 1.69
N ILE A 81 -4.52 -3.82 2.07
CA ILE A 81 -3.86 -4.22 3.31
C ILE A 81 -4.54 -3.64 4.54
N ASN A 82 -5.11 -2.43 4.47
CA ASN A 82 -5.92 -1.89 5.56
C ASN A 82 -7.18 -2.74 5.80
N ASN A 83 -7.76 -3.28 4.73
CA ASN A 83 -8.94 -4.15 4.78
C ASN A 83 -8.59 -5.66 4.71
N HIS A 84 -7.38 -6.03 5.14
CA HIS A 84 -6.86 -7.39 5.00
C HIS A 84 -7.75 -8.45 5.67
N SER A 85 -8.40 -8.12 6.79
CA SER A 85 -9.22 -9.06 7.57
C SER A 85 -10.39 -9.61 6.76
N PHE A 86 -10.96 -8.78 5.88
CA PHE A 86 -12.00 -9.17 4.96
C PHE A 86 -11.43 -9.94 3.76
N TYR A 87 -10.34 -9.45 3.17
CA TYR A 87 -9.80 -9.99 1.92
C TYR A 87 -8.93 -11.25 2.07
N TYR A 88 -8.46 -11.57 3.27
CA TYR A 88 -7.56 -12.71 3.52
C TYR A 88 -8.08 -14.04 2.95
N LYS A 89 -9.39 -14.27 2.99
CA LYS A 89 -10.00 -15.53 2.53
C LYS A 89 -10.15 -15.62 1.01
N ILE A 90 -10.19 -14.49 0.32
CA ILE A 90 -10.43 -14.44 -1.14
C ILE A 90 -9.16 -14.12 -1.92
N TYR A 91 -8.13 -13.63 -1.23
CA TYR A 91 -6.82 -13.32 -1.78
C TYR A 91 -6.16 -14.53 -2.44
N LYS A 92 -5.65 -14.36 -3.66
CA LYS A 92 -4.87 -15.37 -4.37
C LYS A 92 -3.45 -14.88 -4.58
N ALA A 93 -2.49 -15.80 -4.43
CA ALA A 93 -1.08 -15.49 -4.58
C ALA A 93 -0.71 -14.84 -5.93
N ASP A 94 -1.44 -15.19 -7.00
CA ASP A 94 -1.18 -14.68 -8.34
C ASP A 94 -1.83 -13.31 -8.63
N ASP A 95 -2.67 -12.76 -7.74
CA ASP A 95 -3.49 -11.57 -8.03
C ASP A 95 -2.63 -10.34 -8.37
N PHE A 96 -1.45 -10.20 -7.76
CA PHE A 96 -0.54 -9.10 -8.06
C PHE A 96 0.62 -9.46 -9.01
N LYS A 97 0.76 -10.73 -9.38
CA LYS A 97 1.92 -11.22 -10.14
C LYS A 97 2.08 -10.50 -11.48
N SER A 98 0.98 -10.37 -12.22
CA SER A 98 0.99 -9.69 -13.53
C SER A 98 1.45 -8.23 -13.40
N ILE A 99 1.03 -7.51 -12.36
CA ILE A 99 1.41 -6.12 -12.10
C ILE A 99 2.88 -6.02 -11.67
N TYR A 100 3.34 -6.97 -10.87
CA TYR A 100 4.71 -7.05 -10.39
C TYR A 100 5.70 -7.27 -11.55
N ASP A 101 5.36 -8.19 -12.47
CA ASP A 101 6.21 -8.60 -13.60
C ASP A 101 6.29 -7.55 -14.71
N MET A 102 5.35 -6.60 -14.75
CA MET A 102 5.40 -5.49 -15.71
C MET A 102 6.67 -4.65 -15.54
N LYS A 103 7.45 -4.53 -16.62
CA LYS A 103 8.70 -3.74 -16.66
C LYS A 103 8.50 -2.26 -16.28
N SER A 104 7.32 -1.71 -16.57
CA SER A 104 6.98 -0.32 -16.27
C SER A 104 6.60 -0.07 -14.81
N THR A 105 6.41 -1.13 -14.01
CA THR A 105 6.01 -0.99 -12.61
C THR A 105 7.19 -0.47 -11.79
N LYS A 106 7.00 0.70 -11.17
CA LYS A 106 8.01 1.34 -10.32
C LYS A 106 8.30 0.48 -9.09
N TYR A 107 9.55 0.53 -8.61
CA TYR A 107 9.96 -0.21 -7.40
C TYR A 107 9.09 0.08 -6.18
N ILE A 108 8.63 1.31 -5.97
CA ILE A 108 7.71 1.63 -4.86
C ILE A 108 6.41 0.81 -4.89
N VAL A 109 5.88 0.51 -6.08
CA VAL A 109 4.68 -0.33 -6.25
C VAL A 109 5.06 -1.81 -6.09
N LYS A 110 6.19 -2.23 -6.66
CA LYS A 110 6.70 -3.61 -6.50
C LYS A 110 6.91 -3.96 -5.03
N ASN A 111 7.52 -3.05 -4.27
CA ASN A 111 7.78 -3.20 -2.85
C ASN A 111 6.48 -3.26 -2.04
N GLN A 112 5.49 -2.43 -2.37
CA GLN A 112 4.18 -2.49 -1.73
C GLN A 112 3.45 -3.80 -2.04
N ILE A 113 3.54 -4.32 -3.28
CA ILE A 113 3.00 -5.64 -3.63
C ILE A 113 3.65 -6.73 -2.78
N ILE A 114 4.97 -6.72 -2.62
CA ILE A 114 5.67 -7.70 -1.79
C ILE A 114 5.23 -7.58 -0.32
N VAL A 115 5.13 -6.36 0.23
CA VAL A 115 4.64 -6.14 1.60
C VAL A 115 3.22 -6.69 1.79
N ASN A 116 2.31 -6.42 0.85
CA ASN A 116 0.96 -6.99 0.90
C ASN A 116 1.02 -8.53 0.85
N ASN A 117 1.85 -9.10 -0.02
CA ASN A 117 2.05 -10.55 -0.13
C ASN A 117 2.57 -11.17 1.17
N LEU A 118 3.52 -10.53 1.87
CA LEU A 118 4.04 -11.03 3.15
C LEU A 118 2.92 -11.14 4.20
N PHE A 119 1.96 -10.21 4.14
CA PHE A 119 0.79 -10.20 5.00
C PHE A 119 -0.19 -11.33 4.63
N PHE A 120 -0.56 -11.47 3.35
CA PHE A 120 -1.58 -12.41 2.90
C PHE A 120 -1.10 -13.85 2.69
N ILE A 121 0.16 -14.05 2.32
CA ILE A 121 0.72 -15.35 1.91
C ILE A 121 1.77 -15.77 2.93
N GLN A 122 1.57 -16.93 3.55
CA GLN A 122 2.54 -17.48 4.50
C GLN A 122 3.67 -18.27 3.82
N GLN A 123 3.42 -18.77 2.61
CA GLN A 123 4.39 -19.53 1.82
C GLN A 123 5.42 -18.59 1.18
N ASP A 124 6.66 -19.06 1.05
CA ASP A 124 7.76 -18.37 0.37
C ASP A 124 8.10 -16.96 0.90
N ARG A 125 7.71 -16.64 2.14
CA ARG A 125 8.01 -15.35 2.79
C ARG A 125 9.49 -14.98 2.73
N ASP A 126 10.38 -15.95 2.96
CA ASP A 126 11.82 -15.70 2.90
C ASP A 126 12.26 -15.20 1.52
N ALA A 127 11.80 -15.85 0.45
CA ALA A 127 12.13 -15.44 -0.92
C ALA A 127 11.54 -14.06 -1.24
N GLN A 128 10.32 -13.78 -0.77
CA GLN A 128 9.70 -12.46 -0.91
C GLN A 128 10.50 -11.38 -0.17
N ILE A 129 11.01 -11.64 1.03
CA ILE A 129 11.85 -10.69 1.78
C ILE A 129 13.17 -10.45 1.05
N GLU A 130 13.83 -11.50 0.53
CA GLU A 130 15.06 -11.33 -0.26
C GLU A 130 14.80 -10.44 -1.49
N GLU A 131 13.69 -10.69 -2.18
CA GLU A 131 13.30 -9.88 -3.33
C GLU A 131 12.98 -8.42 -2.96
N LEU A 132 12.35 -8.20 -1.80
CA LEU A 132 12.14 -6.86 -1.25
C LEU A 132 13.48 -6.16 -1.04
N LEU A 133 14.43 -6.79 -0.34
CA LEU A 133 15.76 -6.21 -0.10
C LEU A 133 16.48 -5.85 -1.41
N ILE A 134 16.44 -6.74 -2.41
CA ILE A 134 17.00 -6.47 -3.75
C ILE A 134 16.35 -5.24 -4.41
N ASN A 135 15.03 -5.10 -4.31
CA ASN A 135 14.34 -3.94 -4.86
C ASN A 135 14.65 -2.66 -4.07
N MET A 136 14.83 -2.76 -2.75
CA MET A 136 15.24 -1.65 -1.88
C MET A 136 16.67 -1.18 -2.17
N GLU A 137 17.57 -2.09 -2.55
CA GLU A 137 18.91 -1.71 -3.02
C GLU A 137 18.86 -0.96 -4.36
N LYS A 138 17.91 -1.29 -5.25
CA LYS A 138 17.82 -0.70 -6.58
C LYS A 138 17.07 0.63 -6.61
N THR A 139 16.10 0.82 -5.73
CA THR A 139 15.30 2.04 -5.71
C THR A 139 16.10 3.24 -5.17
N THR A 140 15.84 4.41 -5.75
CA THR A 140 16.31 5.71 -5.24
C THR A 140 15.15 6.56 -4.74
N ASP A 141 13.95 5.99 -4.66
CA ASP A 141 12.77 6.68 -4.15
C ASP A 141 12.68 6.54 -2.63
N TYR A 142 13.05 7.61 -1.92
CA TYR A 142 13.02 7.64 -0.45
C TYR A 142 11.64 7.28 0.12
N ARG A 143 10.55 7.57 -0.61
CA ARG A 143 9.17 7.26 -0.17
C ARG A 143 8.93 5.76 -0.12
N SER A 144 9.61 4.99 -0.97
CA SER A 144 9.55 3.53 -0.90
C SER A 144 10.15 3.01 0.41
N HIS A 145 11.25 3.59 0.89
CA HIS A 145 11.89 3.21 2.15
C HIS A 145 11.00 3.53 3.35
N ILE A 146 10.49 4.76 3.41
CA ILE A 146 9.57 5.17 4.48
C ILE A 146 8.33 4.27 4.52
N ARG A 147 7.74 3.97 3.35
CA ARG A 147 6.55 3.13 3.28
C ARG A 147 6.82 1.71 3.73
N VAL A 148 7.86 1.05 3.23
CA VAL A 148 8.20 -0.32 3.67
C VAL A 148 8.42 -0.38 5.19
N ILE A 149 9.16 0.57 5.77
CA ILE A 149 9.39 0.64 7.21
C ILE A 149 8.07 0.83 7.98
N ASN A 150 7.26 1.83 7.58
CA ASN A 150 5.96 2.06 8.21
C ASN A 150 5.07 0.83 8.14
N TYR A 151 5.06 0.12 7.02
CA TYR A 151 4.26 -1.08 6.85
C TYR A 151 4.72 -2.22 7.73
N ILE A 152 6.04 -2.41 7.89
CA ILE A 152 6.57 -3.41 8.80
C ILE A 152 6.12 -3.13 10.23
N MET A 153 6.20 -1.87 10.67
CA MET A 153 5.81 -1.46 12.02
C MET A 153 4.29 -1.51 12.24
N ASN A 154 3.52 -0.90 11.34
CA ASN A 154 2.07 -0.73 11.52
C ASN A 154 1.29 -2.04 11.45
N PHE A 155 1.83 -3.04 10.75
CA PHE A 155 1.22 -4.37 10.60
C PHE A 155 2.01 -5.48 11.30
N GLU A 156 2.97 -5.08 12.16
CA GLU A 156 3.79 -5.99 12.96
C GLU A 156 4.42 -7.14 12.14
N LEU A 157 4.86 -6.82 10.92
CA LEU A 157 5.44 -7.81 10.01
C LEU A 157 6.82 -8.28 10.47
N ASP A 158 7.47 -7.54 11.36
CA ASP A 158 8.74 -7.92 11.98
C ASP A 158 8.64 -9.25 12.73
N ASN A 159 7.46 -9.62 13.25
CA ASN A 159 7.19 -10.93 13.83
C ASN A 159 7.45 -12.11 12.86
N PHE A 160 7.47 -11.84 11.55
CA PHE A 160 7.66 -12.83 10.50
C PHE A 160 8.99 -12.68 9.73
N ILE A 161 9.81 -11.68 10.07
CA ILE A 161 11.03 -11.35 9.36
C ILE A 161 12.21 -11.53 10.31
N ASP A 162 13.21 -12.33 9.91
CA ASP A 162 14.45 -12.47 10.68
C ASP A 162 15.08 -11.10 10.95
N ILE A 163 15.44 -10.84 12.22
CA ILE A 163 16.10 -9.62 12.67
C ILE A 163 17.33 -9.26 11.84
N LYS A 164 18.05 -10.26 11.31
CA LYS A 164 19.18 -10.04 10.38
C LYS A 164 18.71 -9.33 9.11
N LYS A 165 17.61 -9.78 8.49
CA LYS A 165 17.05 -9.16 7.28
C LYS A 165 16.51 -7.75 7.55
N LEU A 166 15.97 -7.51 8.74
CA LEU A 166 15.57 -6.16 9.18
C LEU A 166 16.78 -5.23 9.34
N ARG A 167 17.90 -5.73 9.88
CA ARG A 167 19.18 -5.00 9.93
C ARG A 167 19.75 -4.74 8.53
N ASP A 168 19.60 -5.67 7.61
CA ASP A 168 20.01 -5.49 6.22
C ASP A 168 19.19 -4.38 5.55
N LEU A 169 17.86 -4.34 5.76
CA LEU A 169 17.00 -3.24 5.28
C LEU A 169 17.44 -1.87 5.83
N ILE A 170 17.76 -1.79 7.12
CA ILE A 170 18.28 -0.58 7.76
C ILE A 170 19.60 -0.15 7.10
N THR A 171 20.52 -1.10 6.91
CA THR A 171 21.83 -0.86 6.29
C THR A 171 21.69 -0.36 4.85
N ILE A 172 20.84 -1.02 4.05
CA ILE A 172 20.52 -0.61 2.69
C ILE A 172 19.99 0.83 2.68
N THR A 173 19.02 1.14 3.55
CA THR A 173 18.40 2.47 3.60
C THR A 173 19.39 3.56 4.01
N LEU A 174 20.23 3.30 5.03
CA LEU A 174 21.28 4.23 5.47
C LEU A 174 22.30 4.54 4.37
N SER A 175 22.67 3.53 3.57
CA SER A 175 23.67 3.69 2.50
C SER A 175 23.28 4.72 1.44
N LYS A 176 21.97 4.99 1.27
CA LYS A 176 21.43 5.84 0.20
C LYS A 176 21.40 7.34 0.52
N LYS A 177 21.54 7.74 1.78
CA LYS A 177 21.57 9.16 2.24
C LYS A 177 20.38 9.99 1.74
N PHE A 178 19.15 9.52 1.96
CA PHE A 178 17.91 10.20 1.53
C PHE A 178 17.55 11.46 2.33
N GLY A 179 18.24 11.73 3.44
CA GLY A 179 18.08 12.92 4.26
C GLY A 179 17.11 12.74 5.44
N ARG A 180 16.87 13.86 6.14
CA ARG A 180 16.33 13.89 7.51
C ARG A 180 15.05 13.09 7.72
N ALA A 181 14.11 13.11 6.77
CA ALA A 181 12.84 12.40 6.91
C ALA A 181 13.04 10.87 7.03
N VAL A 182 13.96 10.32 6.23
CA VAL A 182 14.31 8.90 6.29
C VAL A 182 15.13 8.61 7.54
N ASP A 183 16.06 9.49 7.91
CA ASP A 183 16.89 9.31 9.10
C ASP A 183 16.02 9.23 10.38
N LEU A 184 15.05 10.13 10.52
CA LEU A 184 14.09 10.11 11.64
C LEU A 184 13.29 8.81 11.66
N LYS A 185 12.80 8.37 10.49
CA LYS A 185 12.04 7.12 10.39
C LYS A 185 12.88 5.89 10.73
N LEU A 186 14.17 5.89 10.39
CA LEU A 186 15.08 4.80 10.77
C LEU A 186 15.39 4.79 12.26
N ILE A 187 15.46 5.95 12.93
CA ILE A 187 15.61 6.02 14.39
C ILE A 187 14.39 5.39 15.05
N GLU A 188 13.20 5.84 14.66
CA GLU A 188 11.93 5.29 15.14
C GLU A 188 11.83 3.77 14.94
N PHE A 189 12.28 3.27 13.78
CA PHE A 189 12.26 1.85 13.47
C PHE A 189 13.26 1.03 14.30
N LYS A 190 14.46 1.56 14.55
CA LYS A 190 15.45 0.92 15.43
C LYS A 190 14.96 0.83 16.86
N ASP A 191 14.36 1.92 17.36
CA ASP A 191 13.75 1.97 18.69
C ASP A 191 12.62 0.94 18.80
N TYR A 192 11.77 0.85 17.78
CA TYR A 192 10.71 -0.17 17.68
C TYR A 192 11.26 -1.61 17.75
N LEU A 193 12.35 -1.89 17.03
CA LEU A 193 13.01 -3.21 17.01
C LEU A 193 13.91 -3.49 18.22
N GLN A 194 14.17 -2.49 19.07
CA GLN A 194 15.10 -2.55 20.21
C GLN A 194 16.55 -2.90 19.79
N ILE A 195 17.05 -2.30 18.70
CA ILE A 195 18.41 -2.55 18.14
C ILE A 195 19.25 -1.29 17.90
#